data_AF-A0A938DWS0-F1
#
_entry.id   AF-A0A938DWS0-F1
#
_cell.length_a   1.000
_cell.length_b   1.000
_cell.length_c   1.000
_cell.angle_alpha   90.00
_cell.angle_beta   90.00
_cell.angle_gamma   90.00
#
_symmetry.space_group_name_H-M   'P 1'
#
loop_
_entity.id
_entity.type
_entity.pdbx_description
1 polymer ?
#
loop_
_entity_poly.entity_id
_entity_poly.type
_entity_poly.pdbx_seq_one_letter_code
_entity_poly.pdbx_strand_id
1 'polypeptide(L)'
;MSHSPLIISVVGPSGAGKTTVIERLIPMLRATGLRVGTSKHASHGYIADREGSDSWRHQHAGADTVLLVGPEGAAVFLARQVAHPDPDADPHHDIGRLLAEHMHNVDVVLSEGYAPVHDLLIEVDRNGVPPKPVPGSRAIWLTVTDRPDGADRLSFDALDDLAARIADRIATEPGTTHQE
;
A
#
# COMPACT_ATOMS: atom_id res chain seq x y z
N MET A 1 -16.16 -10.60 12.12
CA MET A 1 -15.36 -9.51 12.73
C MET A 1 -14.42 -9.01 11.65
N SER A 2 -14.53 -7.75 11.22
CA SER A 2 -13.53 -7.20 10.28
C SER A 2 -12.28 -6.87 11.08
N HIS A 3 -11.17 -7.48 10.70
CA HIS A 3 -9.85 -7.10 11.15
C HIS A 3 -9.40 -5.99 10.19
N SER A 4 -8.85 -4.90 10.72
CA SER A 4 -8.18 -3.92 9.88
C SER A 4 -6.86 -4.51 9.42
N PRO A 5 -6.51 -4.43 8.12
CA PRO A 5 -5.24 -4.94 7.64
C PRO A 5 -4.08 -4.17 8.27
N LEU A 6 -2.95 -4.84 8.49
CA LEU A 6 -1.70 -4.16 8.78
C LEU A 6 -1.27 -3.36 7.54
N ILE A 7 -1.08 -2.05 7.65
CA ILE A 7 -0.67 -1.22 6.51
C ILE A 7 0.83 -0.95 6.58
N ILE A 8 1.55 -1.38 5.54
CA ILE A 8 3.00 -1.21 5.44
C ILE A 8 3.31 -0.25 4.30
N SER A 9 3.89 0.90 4.62
CA SER A 9 4.39 1.85 3.62
C SER A 9 5.73 1.36 3.07
N VAL A 10 5.85 1.28 1.75
CA VAL A 10 7.13 1.07 1.06
C VAL A 10 7.55 2.39 0.44
N VAL A 11 8.57 3.01 1.04
CA VAL A 11 9.06 4.36 0.68
C VAL A 11 10.46 4.29 0.11
N GLY A 12 10.88 5.40 -0.49
CA GLY A 12 12.20 5.53 -1.10
C GLY A 12 12.15 6.33 -2.41
N PRO A 13 13.31 6.73 -2.93
CA PRO A 13 13.41 7.54 -4.14
C PRO A 13 12.73 6.90 -5.36
N SER A 14 12.38 7.73 -6.35
CA SER A 14 11.93 7.21 -7.65
C SER A 14 13.05 6.36 -8.28
N GLY A 15 12.71 5.20 -8.84
CA GLY A 15 13.70 4.27 -9.40
C GLY A 15 14.47 3.42 -8.38
N ALA A 16 14.25 3.57 -7.07
CA ALA A 16 14.95 2.76 -6.05
C ALA A 16 14.59 1.27 -6.06
N GLY A 17 13.50 0.87 -6.73
CA GLY A 17 13.05 -0.52 -6.82
C GLY A 17 11.88 -0.90 -5.92
N LYS A 18 11.12 0.07 -5.40
CA LYS A 18 9.93 -0.16 -4.54
C LYS A 18 8.93 -1.14 -5.14
N THR A 19 8.53 -0.92 -6.41
CA THR A 19 7.60 -1.79 -7.12
C THR A 19 8.15 -3.22 -7.20
N THR A 20 9.44 -3.40 -7.49
CA THR A 20 10.09 -4.71 -7.53
C THR A 20 10.10 -5.40 -6.17
N VAL A 21 10.31 -4.65 -5.07
CA VAL A 21 10.21 -5.20 -3.71
C VAL A 21 8.78 -5.68 -3.44
N ILE A 22 7.78 -4.87 -3.74
CA ILE A 22 6.36 -5.22 -3.55
C ILE A 22 5.98 -6.44 -4.38
N GLU A 23 6.30 -6.47 -5.68
CA GLU A 23 6.00 -7.59 -6.59
C GLU A 23 6.58 -8.91 -6.10
N ARG A 24 7.79 -8.89 -5.50
CA ARG A 24 8.43 -10.08 -4.95
C ARG A 24 7.85 -10.48 -3.59
N LEU A 25 7.45 -9.53 -2.75
CA LEU A 25 6.84 -9.82 -1.46
C LEU A 25 5.44 -10.42 -1.58
N ILE A 26 4.63 -10.00 -2.54
CA ILE A 26 3.25 -10.51 -2.72
C ILE A 26 3.19 -12.05 -2.74
N PRO A 27 3.89 -12.76 -3.64
CA PRO A 27 3.82 -14.22 -3.68
C PRO A 27 4.41 -14.87 -2.42
N MET A 28 5.44 -14.28 -1.81
CA MET A 28 6.06 -14.79 -0.57
C MET A 28 5.10 -14.72 0.61
N LEU A 29 4.43 -13.58 0.79
CA LEU A 29 3.42 -13.38 1.84
C LEU A 29 2.18 -14.24 1.58
N ARG A 30 1.74 -14.40 0.33
CA ARG A 30 0.64 -15.34 0.06
C ARG A 30 1.01 -16.79 0.37
N ALA A 31 2.27 -17.17 0.18
CA ALA A 31 2.74 -18.53 0.51
C ALA A 31 2.69 -18.83 2.01
N THR A 32 2.67 -17.81 2.88
CA THR A 32 2.45 -17.97 4.32
C THR A 32 0.96 -18.04 4.71
N GLY A 33 0.05 -17.96 3.73
CA GLY A 33 -1.39 -18.02 3.95
C GLY A 33 -2.06 -16.65 4.14
N LEU A 34 -1.29 -15.55 4.09
CA LEU A 34 -1.85 -14.20 4.20
C LEU A 34 -2.55 -13.77 2.91
N ARG A 35 -3.66 -13.05 3.06
CA ARG A 35 -4.31 -12.30 1.99
C ARG A 35 -3.62 -10.94 1.90
N VAL A 36 -3.13 -10.61 0.71
CA VAL A 36 -2.30 -9.43 0.48
C VAL A 36 -3.05 -8.46 -0.41
N GLY A 37 -3.16 -7.21 0.04
CA GLY A 37 -3.60 -6.08 -0.76
C GLY A 37 -2.43 -5.17 -1.14
N THR A 38 -2.62 -4.35 -2.16
CA THR A 38 -1.68 -3.29 -2.51
C THR A 38 -2.41 -1.98 -2.74
N SER A 39 -1.73 -0.88 -2.44
CA SER A 39 -2.18 0.47 -2.78
C SER A 39 -1.03 1.24 -3.41
N LYS A 40 -1.34 2.15 -4.34
CA LYS A 40 -0.33 2.99 -4.97
C LYS A 40 -0.81 4.43 -5.03
N HIS A 41 0.03 5.36 -4.60
CA HIS A 41 -0.25 6.78 -4.79
C HIS A 41 0.08 7.21 -6.22
N ALA A 42 -0.94 7.51 -7.01
CA ALA A 42 -0.79 8.03 -8.38
C ALA A 42 -0.80 9.56 -8.38
N SER A 43 0.30 10.19 -7.92
CA SER A 43 0.39 11.65 -7.73
C SER A 43 0.21 12.49 -9.00
N HIS A 44 0.35 11.89 -10.19
CA HIS A 44 0.18 12.55 -11.49
C HIS A 44 -1.14 12.14 -12.18
N GLY A 45 -2.06 11.51 -11.46
CA GLY A 45 -3.25 10.89 -12.02
C GLY A 45 -3.01 9.48 -12.55
N TYR A 46 -4.10 8.82 -12.95
CA TYR A 46 -4.10 7.46 -13.50
C TYR A 46 -5.29 7.28 -14.45
N ILE A 47 -5.19 6.29 -15.35
CA ILE A 47 -6.29 5.83 -16.19
C ILE A 47 -6.58 4.39 -15.77
N ALA A 48 -7.69 4.17 -15.05
CA ALA A 48 -8.09 2.84 -14.59
C ALA A 48 -9.10 2.14 -15.52
N ASP A 49 -9.76 2.88 -16.41
CA ASP A 49 -10.73 2.36 -17.37
C ASP A 49 -10.54 3.05 -18.72
N ARG A 50 -10.99 2.39 -19.79
CA ARG A 50 -10.93 2.92 -21.15
C ARG A 50 -12.00 3.98 -21.35
N GLU A 51 -11.59 5.17 -21.77
CA GLU A 51 -12.50 6.27 -22.11
C GLU A 51 -13.58 5.81 -23.12
N GLY A 52 -14.83 6.18 -22.84
CA GLY A 52 -16.00 5.82 -23.65
C GLY A 52 -16.54 4.40 -23.46
N SER A 53 -15.92 3.56 -22.63
CA SER A 53 -16.51 2.26 -22.23
C SER A 53 -17.83 2.43 -21.47
N ASP A 54 -18.61 1.37 -21.34
CA ASP A 54 -19.88 1.42 -20.60
C ASP A 54 -19.67 1.79 -19.13
N SER A 55 -18.67 1.19 -18.47
CA SER A 55 -18.30 1.54 -17.09
C SER A 55 -17.75 2.95 -16.96
N TRP A 56 -16.99 3.45 -17.94
CA TRP A 56 -16.55 4.84 -17.95
C TRP A 56 -17.74 5.80 -18.07
N ARG A 57 -18.70 5.50 -18.97
CA ARG A 57 -19.91 6.31 -19.14
C ARG A 57 -20.79 6.29 -17.89
N HIS A 58 -20.89 5.15 -17.19
CA HIS A 58 -21.62 5.06 -15.92
C HIS A 58 -20.98 5.95 -14.83
N GLN A 59 -19.65 5.93 -14.69
CA GLN A 59 -18.93 6.82 -13.77
C GLN A 59 -19.21 8.30 -14.09
N HIS A 60 -19.12 8.69 -15.36
CA HIS A 60 -19.33 10.08 -15.80
C HIS A 60 -20.80 10.52 -15.76
N ALA A 61 -21.75 9.58 -15.77
CA ALA A 61 -23.16 9.84 -15.53
C ALA A 61 -23.48 10.11 -14.05
N GLY A 62 -22.52 9.94 -13.14
CA GLY A 62 -22.67 10.21 -11.70
C GLY A 62 -23.00 8.99 -10.85
N ALA A 63 -22.69 7.78 -11.31
CA ALA A 63 -22.82 6.60 -10.46
C ALA A 63 -21.79 6.61 -9.32
N ASP A 64 -22.24 6.54 -8.06
CA ASP A 64 -21.36 6.51 -6.89
C ASP A 64 -20.45 5.26 -6.85
N THR A 65 -20.91 4.16 -7.42
CA THR A 65 -20.17 2.90 -7.50
C THR A 65 -20.51 2.17 -8.79
N VAL A 66 -19.49 1.66 -9.47
CA VAL A 66 -19.62 0.84 -10.69
C VAL A 66 -18.93 -0.50 -10.46
N LEU A 67 -19.69 -1.60 -10.52
CA LEU A 67 -19.17 -2.96 -10.46
C LEU A 67 -19.11 -3.56 -11.87
N LEU A 68 -17.90 -3.90 -12.31
CA LEU A 68 -17.66 -4.72 -13.49
C LEU A 68 -17.46 -6.17 -13.08
N VAL A 69 -18.11 -7.10 -13.78
CA VAL A 69 -17.91 -8.55 -13.60
C VAL A 69 -17.73 -9.19 -14.97
N GLY A 70 -16.69 -10.00 -15.12
CA GLY A 70 -16.41 -10.77 -16.32
C GLY A 70 -15.75 -12.12 -16.00
N PRO A 71 -15.45 -12.93 -17.02
CA PRO A 71 -14.85 -14.26 -16.84
C PRO A 71 -13.50 -14.24 -16.09
N GLU A 72 -12.73 -13.16 -16.26
CA GLU A 72 -11.40 -12.98 -15.67
C GLU A 72 -11.44 -12.38 -14.25
N GLY A 73 -12.62 -12.02 -13.73
CA GLY A 73 -12.79 -11.45 -12.40
C GLY A 73 -13.70 -10.23 -12.35
N ALA A 74 -13.52 -9.42 -11.31
CA ALA A 74 -14.34 -8.24 -11.05
C ALA A 74 -13.48 -7.01 -10.75
N ALA A 75 -14.00 -5.83 -11.07
CA ALA A 75 -13.43 -4.54 -10.71
C ALA A 75 -14.52 -3.63 -10.14
N VAL A 76 -14.17 -2.88 -9.10
CA VAL A 76 -15.07 -1.90 -8.48
C VAL A 76 -14.45 -0.52 -8.64
N PHE A 77 -15.18 0.39 -9.29
CA PHE A 77 -14.84 1.81 -9.32
C PHE A 77 -15.69 2.52 -8.28
N LEU A 78 -15.02 3.24 -7.39
CA LEU A 78 -15.64 4.07 -6.38
C LEU A 78 -15.53 5.51 -6.86
N ALA A 79 -16.65 6.13 -7.23
CA ALA A 79 -16.70 7.52 -7.64
C ALA A 79 -16.73 8.43 -6.40
N ARG A 80 -15.77 8.21 -5.49
CA ARG A 80 -15.54 9.10 -4.37
C ARG A 80 -14.42 10.03 -4.80
N GLN A 81 -14.74 11.30 -5.09
CA GLN A 81 -13.70 12.29 -4.96
C GLN A 81 -13.21 12.19 -3.52
N VAL A 82 -11.92 11.94 -3.33
CA VAL A 82 -11.26 12.26 -2.06
C VAL A 82 -11.28 13.78 -2.01
N ALA A 83 -12.45 14.33 -1.69
CA ALA A 83 -12.62 15.74 -1.46
C ALA A 83 -11.79 16.02 -0.23
N HIS A 84 -10.67 16.71 -0.39
CA HIS A 84 -9.98 17.35 0.73
C HIS A 84 -10.98 18.38 1.28
N PRO A 85 -11.68 18.09 2.40
CA PRO A 85 -12.72 19.00 2.90
C PRO A 85 -12.08 20.31 3.39
N ASP A 86 -10.76 20.27 3.59
CA ASP A 86 -9.91 21.33 4.04
C ASP A 86 -8.61 21.29 3.20
N PRO A 87 -8.21 22.37 2.52
CA PRO A 87 -6.91 22.45 1.83
C PRO A 87 -5.71 22.32 2.79
N ASP A 88 -5.92 22.48 4.10
CA ASP A 88 -4.92 22.26 5.15
C ASP A 88 -4.99 20.84 5.77
N ALA A 89 -6.01 20.02 5.43
CA ALA A 89 -6.05 18.63 5.87
C ALA A 89 -4.98 17.83 5.13
N ASP A 90 -4.23 17.03 5.89
CA ASP A 90 -3.25 16.11 5.33
C ASP A 90 -3.95 15.20 4.30
N PRO A 91 -3.62 15.29 2.99
CA PRO A 91 -4.20 14.44 1.95
C PRO A 91 -3.95 12.95 2.21
N HIS A 92 -3.06 12.64 3.15
CA HIS A 92 -2.72 11.30 3.59
C HIS A 92 -3.59 10.78 4.75
N HIS A 93 -4.44 11.60 5.38
CA HIS A 93 -5.34 11.14 6.44
C HIS A 93 -6.50 10.28 5.90
N ASP A 94 -7.01 10.60 4.71
CA ASP A 94 -8.11 9.85 4.10
C ASP A 94 -7.69 8.47 3.58
N ILE A 95 -6.43 8.26 3.18
CA ILE A 95 -6.02 6.98 2.57
C ILE A 95 -6.07 5.83 3.58
N GLY A 96 -5.63 6.03 4.82
CA GLY A 96 -5.72 5.00 5.87
C GLY A 96 -7.16 4.55 6.09
N ARG A 97 -8.10 5.51 6.16
CA ARG A 97 -9.54 5.23 6.26
C ARG A 97 -10.06 4.48 5.04
N LEU A 98 -9.73 4.92 3.82
CA LEU A 98 -10.17 4.26 2.59
C LEU A 98 -9.66 2.82 2.47
N LEU A 99 -8.40 2.57 2.87
CA LEU A 99 -7.84 1.21 2.91
C LEU A 99 -8.58 0.35 3.93
N ALA A 100 -8.85 0.87 5.13
CA ALA A 100 -9.63 0.15 6.13
C ALA A 100 -11.08 -0.13 5.68
N GLU A 101 -11.75 0.84 5.06
CA GLU A 101 -13.13 0.71 4.55
C GLU A 101 -13.21 -0.33 3.41
N HIS A 102 -12.29 -0.28 2.44
CA HIS A 102 -12.42 -1.01 1.18
C HIS A 102 -11.51 -2.25 1.07
N MET A 103 -10.54 -2.44 1.95
CA MET A 103 -9.60 -3.57 1.94
C MET A 103 -9.66 -4.42 3.22
N HIS A 104 -10.80 -4.43 3.91
CA HIS A 104 -11.04 -5.24 5.11
C HIS A 104 -11.02 -6.77 4.89
N ASN A 105 -10.87 -7.22 3.63
CA ASN A 105 -10.80 -8.61 3.24
C ASN A 105 -9.36 -9.14 3.09
N VAL A 106 -8.33 -8.31 3.34
CA VAL A 106 -6.92 -8.71 3.34
C VAL A 106 -6.30 -8.57 4.72
N ASP A 107 -5.23 -9.31 4.99
CA ASP A 107 -4.53 -9.29 6.28
C ASP A 107 -3.44 -8.20 6.33
N VAL A 108 -2.87 -7.86 5.16
CA VAL A 108 -1.83 -6.83 5.00
C VAL A 108 -2.02 -6.04 3.72
N VAL A 109 -1.74 -4.73 3.77
CA VAL A 109 -1.70 -3.85 2.59
C VAL A 109 -0.28 -3.30 2.41
N LEU A 110 0.32 -3.55 1.24
CA LEU A 110 1.60 -2.96 0.84
C LEU A 110 1.34 -1.66 0.06
N SER A 111 1.64 -0.52 0.67
CA SER A 111 1.38 0.81 0.09
C SER A 111 2.63 1.37 -0.58
N GLU A 112 2.60 1.53 -1.90
CA GLU A 112 3.67 2.18 -2.67
C GLU A 112 3.44 3.69 -2.74
N GLY A 113 4.33 4.45 -2.11
CA GLY A 113 4.19 5.91 -1.99
C GLY A 113 3.48 6.31 -0.70
N TYR A 114 2.99 7.56 -0.65
CA TYR A 114 2.60 8.27 0.57
C TYR A 114 3.78 8.55 1.52
N ALA A 115 3.86 9.79 2.02
CA ALA A 115 4.60 10.09 3.24
C ALA A 115 3.91 9.35 4.42
N PRO A 116 4.64 8.92 5.46
CA PRO A 116 4.31 7.78 6.32
C PRO A 116 3.07 8.02 7.19
N VAL A 117 1.92 7.59 6.68
CA VAL A 117 0.65 7.60 7.40
C VAL A 117 0.21 6.21 7.86
N HIS A 118 1.09 5.21 7.80
CA HIS A 118 0.74 3.81 8.01
C HIS A 118 1.56 3.15 9.13
N ASP A 119 1.11 1.98 9.57
CA ASP A 119 1.54 1.32 10.81
C ASP A 119 3.04 1.11 10.87
N LEU A 120 3.60 0.55 9.79
CA LEU A 120 5.02 0.24 9.62
C LEU A 120 5.57 0.87 8.34
N LEU A 121 6.89 1.13 8.36
CA LEU A 121 7.60 1.78 7.28
C LEU A 121 8.79 0.94 6.83
N ILE A 122 8.79 0.56 5.56
CA ILE A 122 9.92 -0.07 4.89
C ILE A 122 10.55 0.94 3.93
N GLU A 123 11.82 1.25 4.14
CA GLU A 123 12.59 2.07 3.21
C GLU A 123 13.24 1.18 2.14
N VAL A 124 13.24 1.64 0.89
CA VAL A 124 14.05 1.06 -0.18
C VAL A 124 15.15 2.06 -0.53
N ASP A 125 16.38 1.73 -0.15
CA ASP A 125 17.60 2.53 -0.35
C ASP A 125 18.53 1.81 -1.33
N ARG A 126 18.81 2.41 -2.48
CA ARG A 126 19.72 1.83 -3.48
C ARG A 126 20.82 2.84 -3.80
N ASN A 127 22.06 2.39 -3.77
CA ASN A 127 23.23 3.19 -4.08
C ASN A 127 23.11 3.82 -5.47
N GLY A 128 23.59 5.06 -5.59
CA GLY A 128 23.45 5.87 -6.81
C GLY A 128 22.11 6.58 -6.96
N VAL A 129 21.14 6.37 -6.06
CA VAL A 129 19.89 7.15 -6.03
C VAL A 129 19.88 8.07 -4.80
N PRO A 130 19.72 9.40 -4.95
CA PRO A 130 19.74 10.31 -3.81
C PRO A 130 18.64 9.96 -2.79
N PRO A 131 18.94 9.93 -1.48
CA PRO A 131 17.94 9.62 -0.47
C PRO A 131 16.82 10.65 -0.53
N LYS A 132 15.58 10.16 -0.45
CA LYS A 132 14.41 11.02 -0.29
C LYS A 132 14.12 11.07 1.21
N PRO A 133 14.11 12.25 1.85
CA PRO A 133 13.70 12.34 3.24
C PRO A 133 12.34 11.68 3.40
N VAL A 134 12.23 10.75 4.34
CA VAL A 134 10.94 10.26 4.79
C VAL A 134 10.26 11.45 5.46
N PRO A 135 9.14 11.98 4.94
CA PRO A 135 8.49 13.12 5.58
C PRO A 135 7.86 12.66 6.91
N GLY A 136 7.74 13.51 7.92
CA GLY A 136 7.14 13.13 9.22
C GLY A 136 8.08 12.49 10.23
N SER A 137 7.52 12.03 11.36
CA SER A 137 8.26 11.60 12.57
C SER A 137 8.34 10.08 12.77
N ARG A 138 7.81 9.28 11.83
CA ARG A 138 7.72 7.82 12.01
C ARG A 138 9.05 7.15 11.68
N ALA A 139 9.53 6.30 12.59
CA ALA A 139 10.77 5.58 12.43
C ALA A 139 10.65 4.50 11.33
N ILE A 140 11.71 4.34 10.54
CA ILE A 140 11.86 3.23 9.60
C ILE A 140 11.92 1.94 10.41
N TRP A 141 11.09 0.97 10.05
CA TRP A 141 11.10 -0.35 10.68
C TRP A 141 12.19 -1.24 10.10
N LEU A 142 12.27 -1.31 8.77
CA LEU A 142 13.27 -2.08 8.04
C LEU A 142 13.70 -1.31 6.77
N THR A 143 14.95 -1.48 6.35
CA THR A 143 15.46 -0.93 5.09
C THR A 143 15.86 -2.07 4.15
N VAL A 144 15.33 -2.09 2.93
CA VAL A 144 15.81 -2.93 1.83
C VAL A 144 16.88 -2.16 1.06
N THR A 145 18.09 -2.69 0.98
CA THR A 145 19.24 -1.95 0.46
C THR A 145 20.34 -2.82 -0.15
N ASP A 146 21.23 -2.21 -0.92
CA ASP A 146 22.48 -2.83 -1.37
C ASP A 146 23.63 -2.73 -0.34
N ARG A 147 23.42 -2.03 0.77
CA ARG A 147 24.36 -1.92 1.90
C ARG A 147 23.68 -2.40 3.20
N PRO A 148 23.45 -3.72 3.35
CA PRO A 148 22.73 -4.28 4.49
C PRO A 148 23.63 -4.39 5.73
N ASP A 149 23.99 -3.24 6.31
CA ASP A 149 24.81 -3.17 7.53
C ASP A 149 23.91 -2.99 8.77
N GLY A 150 23.52 -4.09 9.42
CA GLY A 150 22.67 -4.06 10.62
C GLY A 150 21.51 -5.07 10.56
N ALA A 151 20.86 -5.30 11.71
CA ALA A 151 19.77 -6.28 11.82
C ALA A 151 18.43 -5.80 11.21
N ASP A 152 18.30 -4.48 11.01
CA ASP A 152 17.17 -3.77 10.43
C ASP A 152 17.35 -3.47 8.94
N ARG A 153 18.48 -3.89 8.34
CA ARG A 153 18.78 -3.69 6.92
C ARG A 153 18.88 -5.03 6.21
N LEU A 154 18.10 -5.21 5.15
CA LEU A 154 18.01 -6.44 4.36
C LEU A 154 18.47 -6.19 2.93
N SER A 155 19.11 -7.19 2.32
CA SER A 155 19.44 -7.11 0.91
C SER A 155 18.21 -7.33 0.03
N PHE A 156 18.29 -6.95 -1.25
CA PHE A 156 17.27 -7.30 -2.24
C PHE A 156 17.12 -8.81 -2.45
N ASP A 157 18.08 -9.63 -2.00
CA ASP A 157 18.01 -11.09 -2.10
C ASP A 157 17.40 -11.74 -0.85
N ALA A 158 17.33 -11.02 0.27
CA ALA A 158 16.79 -11.48 1.55
C ALA A 158 15.32 -11.04 1.77
N LEU A 159 14.51 -11.00 0.71
CA LEU A 159 13.09 -10.62 0.82
C LEU A 159 12.22 -11.71 1.46
N ASP A 160 12.71 -12.94 1.51
CA ASP A 160 12.14 -14.04 2.28
C ASP A 160 12.20 -13.76 3.79
N ASP A 161 13.32 -13.27 4.31
CA ASP A 161 13.44 -12.81 5.72
C ASP A 161 12.46 -11.65 5.98
N LEU A 162 12.36 -10.70 5.05
CA LEU A 162 11.39 -9.60 5.17
C LEU A 162 9.95 -10.14 5.24
N ALA A 163 9.58 -11.08 4.36
CA ALA A 163 8.26 -11.68 4.36
C ALA A 163 7.96 -12.44 5.67
N ALA A 164 8.95 -13.17 6.20
CA ALA A 164 8.83 -13.87 7.48
C ALA A 164 8.57 -12.89 8.64
N ARG A 165 9.34 -11.79 8.72
CA ARG A 165 9.15 -10.75 9.75
C ARG A 165 7.79 -10.07 9.68
N ILE A 166 7.26 -9.85 8.48
CA ILE A 166 5.90 -9.32 8.28
C ILE A 166 4.86 -10.33 8.78
N ALA A 167 5.01 -11.61 8.44
CA ALA A 167 4.09 -12.65 8.89
C ALA A 167 4.10 -12.81 10.42
N ASP A 168 5.29 -12.83 11.03
CA ASP A 168 5.45 -12.88 12.48
C ASP A 168 4.80 -11.68 13.16
N ARG A 169 5.00 -10.48 12.62
CA ARG A 169 4.38 -9.25 13.13
C ARG A 169 2.85 -9.35 13.16
N ILE A 170 2.23 -9.83 12.08
CA ILE A 170 0.77 -10.01 11.98
C ILE A 170 0.29 -11.06 12.99
N ALA A 171 1.07 -12.12 13.22
CA ALA A 171 0.73 -13.17 14.17
C ALA A 171 0.82 -12.72 15.64
N THR A 172 1.76 -11.83 15.98
CA THR A 172 1.96 -11.37 17.37
C THR A 172 1.11 -10.16 17.75
N GLU A 173 0.65 -9.37 16.77
CA GLU A 173 -0.19 -8.19 16.99
C GLU A 173 -1.43 -8.21 16.07
N PRO A 174 -2.37 -9.17 16.26
CA PRO A 174 -3.59 -9.21 15.47
C PRO A 174 -4.47 -7.99 15.77
N GLY A 175 -4.34 -6.96 14.92
CA GLY A 175 -5.19 -5.77 14.78
C GLY A 175 -5.78 -5.17 16.06
N THR A 176 -5.28 -4.01 16.49
CA THR A 176 -6.00 -3.14 17.42
C THR A 176 -7.38 -2.82 16.85
N THR A 177 -8.43 -3.21 17.56
CA THR A 177 -9.79 -2.79 17.25
C THR A 177 -9.84 -1.27 17.45
N HIS A 178 -9.90 -0.50 16.37
CA HIS A 178 -10.28 0.91 16.46
C HIS A 178 -11.78 0.96 16.76
N GLN A 179 -12.14 0.90 18.03
CA GLN A 179 -13.39 1.48 18.52
C GLN A 179 -13.12 2.97 18.71
N GLU A 180 -13.72 3.80 17.86
CA GLU A 180 -14.58 4.94 18.23
C GLU A 180 -15.14 5.63 16.98
#